data_AF-A0A7L4THK4-F1
#
_entry.id   AF-A0A7L4THK4-F1
#
_cell.length_a   1.000
_cell.length_b   1.000
_cell.length_c   1.000
_cell.angle_alpha   90.00
_cell.angle_beta   90.00
_cell.angle_gamma   90.00
#
_symmetry.space_group_name_H-M   'P 1'
#
loop_
_entity.id
_entity.type
_entity.pdbx_description
1 polymer ?
#
loop_
_entity_poly.entity_id
_entity_poly.type
_entity_poly.pdbx_seq_one_letter_code
_entity_poly.pdbx_strand_id
1 'polypeptide(L)'
;DLKEYYNKYFSPTVSNFHIVGNVTREEALASLEEIETNWAPKEVTIPEFEVTNDRDKASLYFVDVPDAKQSVINIGYIALPRTNQDYFPAEVMNYKLGGSFSGNVNLILREEKGYTYGARSGFSGS
;
A
#
# COMPACT_ATOMS: atom_id res chain seq x y z
N ASP A 1 9.73 -10.76 21.60
CA ASP A 1 9.96 -9.97 20.36
C ASP A 1 9.33 -10.64 19.13
N LEU A 2 10.05 -11.28 18.21
CA LEU A 2 9.52 -11.94 17.00
C LEU A 2 8.73 -13.21 17.32
N LYS A 3 9.25 -14.06 18.23
CA LYS A 3 8.55 -15.29 18.64
C LYS A 3 7.19 -14.97 19.28
N GLU A 4 7.17 -13.92 20.08
CA GLU A 4 5.96 -13.44 20.73
C GLU A 4 4.96 -12.85 19.73
N TYR A 5 5.45 -12.04 18.76
CA TYR A 5 4.62 -11.53 17.68
C TYR A 5 3.99 -12.68 16.86
N TYR A 6 4.79 -13.67 16.47
CA TYR A 6 4.30 -14.87 15.78
C TYR A 6 3.23 -15.60 16.61
N ASN A 7 3.55 -15.90 17.88
CA ASN A 7 2.65 -16.59 18.78
C ASN A 7 1.38 -15.81 19.11
N LYS A 8 1.36 -14.49 18.91
CA LYS A 8 0.18 -13.65 19.16
C LYS A 8 -0.68 -13.43 17.92
N TYR A 9 -0.08 -13.20 16.75
CA TYR A 9 -0.79 -12.67 15.58
C TYR A 9 -0.92 -13.63 14.39
N PHE A 10 -0.22 -14.77 14.37
CA PHE A 10 -0.30 -15.74 13.28
C PHE A 10 -1.26 -16.90 13.61
N SER A 11 -2.30 -17.07 12.82
CA SER A 11 -3.25 -18.19 12.95
C SER A 11 -3.94 -18.50 11.63
N PRO A 12 -4.38 -19.76 11.39
CA PRO A 12 -5.26 -20.07 10.27
C PRO A 12 -6.55 -19.24 10.29
N THR A 13 -7.03 -18.80 11.46
CA THR A 13 -8.29 -18.04 11.61
C THR A 13 -8.26 -16.65 10.97
N VAL A 14 -7.06 -16.11 10.72
CA VAL A 14 -6.83 -14.79 10.11
C VAL A 14 -5.99 -14.87 8.84
N SER A 15 -5.92 -16.06 8.21
CA SER A 15 -5.07 -16.30 7.05
C SER A 15 -5.88 -16.84 5.87
N ASN A 16 -5.47 -16.48 4.65
CA ASN A 16 -6.06 -16.97 3.41
C ASN A 16 -4.97 -17.50 2.48
N PHE A 17 -5.22 -18.63 1.83
CA PHE A 17 -4.39 -19.15 0.74
C PHE A 17 -5.03 -18.79 -0.59
N HIS A 18 -4.28 -18.07 -1.45
CA HIS A 18 -4.70 -17.75 -2.81
C HIS A 18 -3.81 -18.51 -3.80
N ILE A 19 -4.40 -19.43 -4.57
CA ILE A 19 -3.67 -20.31 -5.49
C ILE A 19 -4.19 -20.06 -6.91
N VAL A 20 -3.29 -19.74 -7.83
CA VAL A 20 -3.61 -19.43 -9.24
C VAL A 20 -2.59 -20.13 -10.13
N GLY A 21 -3.06 -20.95 -11.06
CA GLY A 21 -2.20 -21.67 -12.01
C GLY A 21 -2.93 -22.82 -12.70
N ASN A 22 -2.17 -23.61 -13.47
CA ASN A 22 -2.65 -24.87 -14.03
C ASN A 22 -2.56 -25.98 -12.98
N VAL A 23 -3.45 -25.93 -12.00
CA VAL A 23 -3.53 -26.88 -10.88
C VAL A 23 -5.00 -27.14 -10.55
N THR A 24 -5.34 -28.38 -10.23
CA THR A 24 -6.69 -28.73 -9.78
C THR A 24 -6.89 -28.32 -8.32
N ARG A 25 -8.16 -28.21 -7.91
CA ARG A 25 -8.50 -27.89 -6.52
C ARG A 25 -7.98 -28.99 -5.57
N GLU A 26 -8.06 -30.24 -6.01
CA GLU A 26 -7.67 -31.42 -5.26
C GLU A 26 -6.15 -31.43 -5.02
N GLU A 27 -5.35 -31.19 -6.05
CA GLU A 27 -3.89 -31.08 -5.92
C GLU A 27 -3.49 -29.92 -4.99
N ALA A 28 -4.18 -28.79 -5.11
CA ALA A 28 -3.94 -27.63 -4.27
C ALA A 28 -4.24 -27.92 -2.79
N LEU A 29 -5.38 -28.55 -2.49
CA LEU A 29 -5.74 -28.91 -1.12
C LEU A 29 -4.81 -29.98 -0.54
N ALA A 30 -4.46 -31.00 -1.33
CA ALA A 30 -3.51 -32.05 -0.91
C ALA A 30 -2.16 -31.45 -0.50
N SER A 31 -1.70 -30.39 -1.19
CA SER A 31 -0.45 -29.70 -0.84
C SER A 31 -0.49 -28.96 0.51
N LEU A 32 -1.68 -28.70 1.05
CA LEU A 32 -1.89 -27.95 2.28
C LEU A 32 -2.20 -28.85 3.50
N GLU A 33 -2.38 -30.15 3.32
CA GLU A 33 -2.79 -31.08 4.39
C GLU A 33 -1.86 -31.03 5.62
N GLU A 34 -0.55 -30.93 5.41
CA GLU A 34 0.41 -30.85 6.51
C GLU A 34 0.25 -29.54 7.31
N ILE A 35 -0.04 -28.43 6.63
CA ILE A 35 -0.26 -27.14 7.27
C ILE A 35 -1.59 -27.14 8.02
N GLU A 36 -2.65 -27.66 7.40
CA GLU A 36 -3.97 -27.79 8.02
C GLU A 36 -3.89 -28.60 9.33
N THR A 37 -3.10 -29.68 9.32
CA THR A 37 -2.94 -30.56 10.49
C THR A 37 -2.10 -29.93 11.59
N ASN A 38 -1.00 -29.28 11.24
CA ASN A 38 0.00 -28.83 12.22
C ASN A 38 -0.18 -27.38 12.68
N TRP A 39 -0.95 -26.57 11.96
CA TRP A 39 -1.15 -25.17 12.30
C TRP A 39 -2.48 -24.99 13.04
N ALA A 40 -2.44 -25.05 14.37
CA ALA A 40 -3.64 -24.98 15.19
C ALA A 40 -4.33 -23.59 15.12
N PRO A 41 -5.67 -23.55 15.03
CA PRO A 41 -6.43 -22.31 15.09
C PRO A 41 -6.35 -21.68 16.48
N LYS A 42 -6.29 -20.36 16.53
CA LYS A 42 -6.40 -19.56 17.75
C LYS A 42 -7.12 -18.26 17.44
N GLU A 43 -7.72 -17.66 18.46
CA GLU A 43 -8.30 -16.33 18.32
C GLU A 43 -7.17 -15.29 18.15
N VAL A 44 -7.34 -14.39 17.18
CA VAL A 44 -6.43 -13.27 16.94
C VAL A 44 -7.25 -12.00 16.83
N THR A 45 -7.01 -11.05 17.72
CA THR A 45 -7.57 -9.71 17.63
C THR A 45 -6.62 -8.84 16.82
N ILE A 46 -7.05 -8.44 15.62
CA ILE A 46 -6.32 -7.47 14.80
C ILE A 46 -6.73 -6.08 15.30
N PRO A 47 -5.78 -5.21 15.72
CA PRO A 47 -6.11 -3.87 16.13
C PRO A 47 -6.62 -3.06 14.94
N GLU A 48 -7.76 -2.40 15.12
CA GLU A 48 -8.23 -1.36 14.21
C GLU A 48 -7.61 -0.02 14.59
N PHE A 49 -7.15 0.72 13.60
CA PHE A 49 -6.62 2.06 13.78
C PHE A 49 -7.51 3.04 13.03
N GLU A 50 -8.11 3.97 13.75
CA GLU A 50 -8.86 5.04 13.11
C GLU A 50 -7.89 6.03 12.45
N VAL A 51 -8.14 6.33 11.18
CA VAL A 51 -7.45 7.40 10.47
C VAL A 51 -8.28 8.67 10.61
N THR A 52 -7.93 9.50 11.59
CA THR A 52 -8.57 10.80 11.78
C THR A 52 -7.96 11.85 10.86
N ASN A 53 -8.79 12.62 10.16
CA ASN A 53 -8.35 13.80 9.41
C ASN A 53 -8.71 15.08 10.16
N ASP A 54 -7.96 15.34 11.22
CA ASP A 54 -8.09 16.50 12.11
C ASP A 54 -7.24 17.70 11.67
N ARG A 55 -6.60 17.63 10.49
CA ARG A 55 -5.77 18.70 9.97
C ARG A 55 -6.62 19.85 9.43
N ASP A 56 -6.51 21.00 10.09
CA ASP A 56 -7.17 22.25 9.71
C ASP A 56 -6.33 23.14 8.77
N LYS A 57 -5.02 22.88 8.67
CA LYS A 57 -4.08 23.66 7.85
C LYS A 57 -2.94 22.83 7.28
N ALA A 58 -2.34 23.35 6.20
CA ALA A 58 -1.12 22.80 5.63
C ALA A 58 0.06 22.93 6.60
N SER A 59 0.90 21.89 6.66
CA SER A 59 2.17 21.90 7.40
C SER A 59 3.33 21.80 6.42
N LEU A 60 4.40 22.54 6.68
CA LEU A 60 5.62 22.53 5.89
C LEU A 60 6.80 22.14 6.78
N TYR A 61 7.52 21.09 6.38
CA TYR A 61 8.68 20.59 7.08
C TYR A 61 9.89 20.63 6.16
N PHE A 62 11.02 21.07 6.72
CA PHE A 62 12.33 20.96 6.08
C PHE A 62 13.16 19.99 6.91
N VAL A 63 13.64 18.93 6.26
CA VAL A 63 14.51 17.93 6.88
C VAL A 63 15.85 18.03 6.16
N ASP A 64 16.86 18.50 6.87
CA ASP A 64 18.22 18.55 6.35
C ASP A 64 18.85 17.15 6.39
N VAL A 65 19.42 16.74 5.26
CA VAL A 65 20.11 15.46 5.11
C VAL A 65 21.48 15.78 4.50
N PRO A 66 22.52 15.94 5.34
CA PRO A 66 23.86 16.27 4.87
C PRO A 66 24.35 15.29 3.79
N ASP A 67 25.09 15.82 2.82
CA ASP A 67 25.66 15.09 1.69
C ASP A 67 24.67 14.41 0.73
N ALA A 68 23.36 14.67 0.88
CA ALA A 68 22.35 14.18 -0.04
C ALA A 68 22.61 14.66 -1.48
N LYS A 69 22.53 13.73 -2.44
CA LYS A 69 22.80 14.02 -3.85
C LYS A 69 21.67 14.77 -4.56
N GLN A 70 20.47 14.77 -3.98
CA GLN A 70 19.29 15.41 -4.54
C GLN A 70 18.32 15.83 -3.42
N SER A 71 17.54 16.87 -3.69
CA SER A 71 16.39 17.22 -2.88
C SER A 71 15.19 16.33 -3.24
N VAL A 72 14.33 16.05 -2.27
CA VAL A 72 13.06 15.33 -2.48
C VAL A 72 11.93 16.18 -1.93
N ILE A 73 10.89 16.38 -2.75
CA ILE A 73 9.69 17.09 -2.35
C ILE A 73 8.54 16.08 -2.30
N ASN A 74 7.91 15.97 -1.13
CA ASN A 74 6.71 15.15 -0.93
C ASN A 74 5.54 16.06 -0.54
N ILE A 75 4.40 15.88 -1.21
CA ILE A 75 3.16 16.62 -0.96
C ILE A 75 2.05 15.58 -0.85
N GLY A 76 1.21 15.68 0.18
CA GLY A 76 0.13 14.73 0.37
C GLY A 76 -0.87 15.15 1.45
N TYR A 77 -2.02 14.45 1.44
CA TYR A 77 -3.11 14.55 2.40
C TYR A 77 -3.68 13.15 2.64
N ILE A 78 -4.58 13.01 3.63
CA ILE A 78 -5.24 11.72 3.90
C ILE A 78 -6.10 11.33 2.70
N ALA A 79 -5.81 10.16 2.12
CA ALA A 79 -6.52 9.65 0.95
C ALA A 79 -7.94 9.16 1.28
N LEU A 80 -8.74 8.95 0.23
CA LEU A 80 -10.03 8.29 0.34
C LEU A 80 -9.85 6.82 0.79
N PRO A 81 -10.70 6.29 1.67
CA PRO A 81 -10.70 4.86 1.97
C PRO A 81 -11.11 4.05 0.73
N ARG A 82 -10.72 2.78 0.67
CA ARG A 82 -10.99 1.95 -0.52
C ARG A 82 -12.48 1.71 -0.76
N THR A 83 -13.27 1.83 0.30
CA THR A 83 -14.73 1.72 0.30
C THR A 83 -15.45 2.97 -0.20
N ASN A 84 -14.73 4.08 -0.44
CA ASN A 84 -15.33 5.30 -0.98
C ASN A 84 -15.76 5.08 -2.45
N GLN A 85 -16.96 5.54 -2.81
CA GLN A 85 -17.49 5.43 -4.18
C GLN A 85 -16.57 6.06 -5.25
N ASP A 86 -15.81 7.09 -4.87
CA ASP A 86 -14.92 7.83 -5.76
C ASP A 86 -13.51 7.23 -5.83
N TYR A 87 -13.21 6.14 -5.10
CA TYR A 87 -11.88 5.54 -5.07
C TYR A 87 -11.39 5.13 -6.46
N PHE A 88 -12.17 4.32 -7.18
CA PHE A 88 -11.79 3.87 -8.53
C PHE A 88 -11.83 5.00 -9.58
N PRO A 89 -12.85 5.90 -9.59
CA PRO A 89 -12.78 7.12 -10.40
C PRO A 89 -11.51 7.95 -10.15
N ALA A 90 -11.10 8.12 -8.89
CA ALA A 90 -9.86 8.82 -8.54
C ALA A 90 -8.61 8.07 -9.01
N GLU A 91 -8.62 6.74 -9.02
CA GLU A 91 -7.51 5.92 -9.50
C GLU A 91 -7.29 6.14 -11.01
N VAL A 92 -8.38 6.13 -11.78
CA VAL A 92 -8.37 6.43 -13.22
C VAL A 92 -7.88 7.86 -13.48
N MET A 93 -8.36 8.84 -12.71
CA MET A 93 -7.88 10.22 -12.80
C MET A 93 -6.38 10.30 -12.51
N ASN A 94 -5.93 9.65 -11.42
CA ASN A 94 -4.53 9.66 -11.01
C ASN A 94 -3.62 9.05 -12.07
N TYR A 95 -4.07 8.03 -12.82
CA TYR A 95 -3.31 7.47 -13.93
C TYR A 95 -2.86 8.53 -14.95
N LYS A 96 -3.76 9.45 -15.31
CA LYS A 96 -3.45 10.58 -16.22
C LYS A 96 -2.67 11.69 -15.53
N LEU A 97 -2.92 11.94 -14.24
CA LEU A 97 -2.20 12.95 -13.48
C LEU A 97 -0.72 12.58 -13.32
N GLY A 98 -0.42 11.41 -12.74
CA GLY A 98 0.95 11.02 -12.37
C GLY A 98 1.15 9.57 -11.95
N GLY A 99 0.13 8.72 -12.07
CA GLY A 99 0.20 7.28 -11.80
C GLY A 99 0.88 6.47 -12.92
N SER A 100 1.05 7.07 -14.12
CA SER A 100 1.80 6.48 -15.23
C SER A 100 3.06 7.31 -15.55
N PHE A 101 4.02 6.70 -16.25
CA PHE A 101 5.23 7.41 -16.70
C PHE A 101 4.89 8.57 -17.67
N SER A 102 3.82 8.42 -18.45
CA SER A 102 3.28 9.45 -19.34
C SER A 102 2.21 10.32 -18.68
N GLY A 103 2.13 10.32 -17.34
CA GLY A 103 1.27 11.21 -16.58
C GLY A 103 1.71 12.66 -16.72
N ASN A 104 0.76 13.58 -16.63
CA ASN A 104 0.97 15.01 -16.83
C ASN A 104 2.09 15.59 -15.94
N VAL A 105 2.16 15.20 -14.66
CA VAL A 105 3.17 15.73 -13.73
C VAL A 105 4.59 15.34 -14.16
N ASN A 106 4.78 14.12 -14.64
CA ASN A 106 6.08 13.66 -15.12
C ASN A 106 6.42 14.34 -16.45
N LEU A 107 5.48 14.37 -17.40
CA LEU A 107 5.71 15.00 -18.71
C LEU A 107 6.08 16.48 -18.58
N ILE A 108 5.38 17.23 -17.72
CA ILE A 108 5.65 18.66 -17.55
C ILE A 108 6.96 18.87 -16.79
N LEU A 109 7.11 18.28 -15.60
CA LEU A 109 8.26 18.60 -14.74
C LEU A 109 9.57 17.99 -15.25
N ARG A 110 9.53 16.80 -15.85
CA ARG A 110 10.70 16.11 -16.41
C ARG A 110 10.94 16.52 -17.86
N GLU A 111 9.99 16.27 -18.77
CA GLU A 111 10.26 16.41 -20.22
C GLU A 111 10.24 17.86 -20.68
N GLU A 112 9.20 18.62 -20.32
CA GLU A 112 9.04 19.99 -20.80
C GLU A 112 9.98 20.96 -20.07
N LYS A 113 10.10 20.83 -18.74
CA LYS A 113 10.83 21.79 -17.90
C LYS A 113 12.22 21.34 -17.49
N GLY A 114 12.52 20.04 -17.49
CA GLY A 114 13.81 19.52 -17.05
C GLY A 114 14.14 19.78 -15.57
N TYR A 115 13.12 19.96 -14.72
CA TYR A 115 13.31 20.31 -13.30
C TYR A 115 13.67 19.12 -12.41
N THR A 116 13.30 17.92 -12.82
CA THR A 116 13.51 16.70 -12.04
C THR A 116 13.80 15.53 -12.95
N TYR A 117 14.46 14.50 -12.40
CA TYR A 117 14.60 13.21 -13.07
C TYR A 117 13.24 12.49 -13.23
N GLY A 118 12.28 12.75 -12.33
CA GLY A 118 10.92 12.23 -12.42
C GLY A 118 9.97 12.81 -11.38
N ALA A 119 8.67 12.74 -11.68
CA ALA A 119 7.59 13.11 -10.78
C ALA A 119 6.45 12.10 -10.89
N ARG A 120 5.81 11.75 -9.78
CA ARG A 120 4.68 10.80 -9.73
C ARG A 120 3.63 11.25 -8.71
N SER A 121 2.42 10.73 -8.86
CA SER A 121 1.35 10.85 -7.88
C SER A 121 0.67 9.51 -7.65
N GLY A 122 0.18 9.30 -6.44
CA GLY A 122 -0.48 8.08 -6.03
C GLY A 122 -1.23 8.27 -4.73
N PHE A 123 -2.18 7.38 -4.49
CA PHE A 123 -2.89 7.27 -3.24
C PHE A 123 -3.23 5.79 -2.99
N SER A 124 -3.48 5.44 -1.74
CA SER A 124 -3.93 4.11 -1.34
C SER A 124 -5.02 4.24 -0.28
N GLY A 125 -6.00 3.35 -0.33
CA GLY A 125 -7.03 3.20 0.69
C GLY A 125 -6.93 1.84 1.36
N SER A 126 -7.20 1.82 2.66
CA SER A 126 -7.56 0.61 3.41
C SER A 126 -9.06 0.38 3.39
#